data_AF-A0A7V5VYV3-F1
#
_entry.id   AF-A0A7V5VYV3-F1
#
_cell.length_a   1.000
_cell.length_b   1.000
_cell.length_c   1.000
_cell.angle_alpha   90.00
_cell.angle_beta   90.00
_cell.angle_gamma   90.00
#
_symmetry.space_group_name_H-M   'P 1'
#
loop_
_entity.id
_entity.type
_entity.pdbx_description
1 polymer ?
#
loop_
_entity_poly.entity_id
_entity_poly.type
_entity_poly.pdbx_seq_one_letter_code
_entity_poly.pdbx_strand_id
1 'polypeptide(L)'
;MKLFLIYELFYFSYFIYWEFFTHSFLVYPYLEKLGKKYSILIGIMPFVILHLGKPLPEVFGSLVAGIFLSILSIETNSFWYGVILHGMVAVYMDFAVKFL
;
A
#
# COMPACT_ATOMS: atom_id res chain seq x y z
N MET A 1 14.70 16.06 15.41
CA MET A 1 13.52 15.29 15.83
C MET A 1 12.20 15.96 15.43
N LYS A 2 11.92 17.21 15.79
CA LYS A 2 10.63 17.89 15.49
C LYS A 2 10.23 17.88 14.00
N LEU A 3 11.14 18.27 13.10
CA LEU A 3 10.87 18.28 11.65
C LEU A 3 10.64 16.88 11.08
N PHE A 4 11.30 15.86 11.64
CA PHE A 4 11.11 14.47 11.24
C PHE A 4 9.69 14.01 11.55
N LEU A 5 9.20 14.22 12.77
CA LEU A 5 7.83 13.85 13.14
C LEU A 5 6.76 14.56 12.30
N ILE A 6 6.99 15.84 11.95
CA ILE A 6 6.08 16.58 11.07
C ILE A 6 6.08 15.95 9.67
N TYR A 7 7.26 15.67 9.12
CA TYR A 7 7.40 14.99 7.83
C TYR A 7 6.70 13.62 7.83
N GLU A 8 6.96 12.77 8.83
CA GLU A 8 6.34 11.45 8.96
C GLU A 8 4.81 11.54 9.05
N LEU A 9 4.26 12.54 9.75
CA LEU A 9 2.81 12.71 9.84
C LEU A 9 2.18 13.02 8.48
N PHE A 10 2.77 13.94 7.71
CA PHE A 10 2.29 14.26 6.37
C PHE A 10 2.53 13.11 5.40
N TYR A 11 3.67 12.45 5.47
CA TYR A 11 3.97 11.29 4.65
C TYR A 11 3.03 10.12 4.98
N PHE A 12 2.69 9.89 6.25
CA PHE A 12 1.72 8.87 6.64
C PHE A 12 0.33 9.16 6.04
N SER A 13 -0.08 10.43 5.97
CA SER A 13 -1.37 10.81 5.38
C SER A 13 -1.51 10.44 3.90
N TYR A 14 -0.40 10.34 3.16
CA TYR A 14 -0.39 9.87 1.77
C TYR A 14 -0.96 8.44 1.66
N PHE A 15 -0.70 7.58 2.65
CA PHE A 15 -1.17 6.19 2.63
C PHE A 15 -2.69 6.08 2.73
N ILE A 16 -3.38 7.08 3.30
CA ILE A 16 -4.85 7.10 3.33
C ILE A 16 -5.41 7.09 1.91
N TYR A 17 -4.94 8.02 1.08
CA TYR A 17 -5.35 8.08 -0.33
C TYR A 17 -4.84 6.87 -1.11
N TRP A 18 -3.58 6.49 -0.90
CA TRP A 18 -2.93 5.44 -1.68
C TRP A 18 -3.61 4.08 -1.51
N GLU A 19 -3.89 3.70 -0.26
CA GLU A 19 -4.54 2.43 0.07
C GLU A 19 -6.01 2.44 -0.31
N PHE A 20 -6.71 3.57 -0.12
CA PHE A 20 -8.07 3.72 -0.61
C PHE A 20 -8.14 3.53 -2.13
N PHE A 21 -7.24 4.16 -2.88
CA PHE A 21 -7.26 4.10 -4.35
C PHE A 21 -6.92 2.69 -4.87
N THR A 22 -5.80 2.12 -4.43
CA THR A 22 -5.27 0.86 -4.99
C THR A 22 -5.95 -0.39 -4.43
N HIS A 23 -6.29 -0.42 -3.15
CA HIS A 23 -6.80 -1.62 -2.47
C HIS A 23 -8.31 -1.58 -2.18
N SER A 24 -9.00 -0.49 -2.51
CA SER A 24 -10.45 -0.40 -2.38
C SER A 24 -11.15 0.13 -3.62
N PHE A 25 -10.92 1.38 -4.02
CA PHE A 25 -11.59 2.02 -5.15
C PHE A 25 -11.41 1.25 -6.46
N LEU A 26 -10.20 0.78 -6.75
CA LEU A 26 -9.91 -0.02 -7.95
C LEU A 26 -10.25 -1.50 -7.82
N VAL A 27 -10.52 -2.00 -6.61
CA VAL A 27 -10.76 -3.44 -6.36
C VAL A 27 -12.24 -3.75 -6.31
N TYR A 28 -12.99 -3.03 -5.46
CA TYR A 28 -14.37 -3.38 -5.11
C TYR A 28 -15.37 -3.35 -6.28
N PRO A 29 -15.31 -2.39 -7.22
CA PRO A 29 -16.24 -2.35 -8.36
C PRO A 29 -16.16 -3.58 -9.28
N TYR A 30 -15.07 -4.36 -9.19
CA TYR A 30 -14.82 -5.52 -10.03
C TYR A 30 -15.07 -6.85 -9.32
N LEU A 31 -15.29 -6.86 -8.00
CA LEU A 31 -15.44 -8.09 -7.22
C LEU A 31 -16.58 -8.97 -7.73
N GLU A 32 -17.73 -8.39 -8.03
CA GLU A 32 -18.89 -9.12 -8.55
C GLU A 32 -18.71 -9.57 -10.00
N LYS A 33 -18.09 -8.72 -10.83
CA LYS A 33 -18.00 -8.94 -12.29
C LYS A 33 -16.86 -9.85 -12.71
N LEU A 34 -15.72 -9.72 -12.04
CA LEU A 34 -14.47 -10.41 -12.39
C LEU A 34 -14.00 -11.36 -11.28
N GLY A 35 -14.61 -11.33 -10.10
CA GLY A 35 -14.17 -12.14 -8.97
C GLY A 35 -12.88 -11.63 -8.33
N LYS A 36 -12.53 -12.24 -7.19
CA LYS A 36 -11.46 -11.77 -6.30
C LYS A 36 -10.10 -11.66 -6.99
N LYS A 37 -9.69 -12.69 -7.74
CA LYS A 37 -8.36 -12.78 -8.37
C LYS A 37 -8.09 -11.61 -9.33
N TYR A 38 -8.98 -11.37 -10.28
CA TYR A 38 -8.79 -10.32 -11.29
C TYR A 38 -8.95 -8.92 -10.70
N SER A 39 -9.86 -8.75 -9.73
CA SER A 39 -10.03 -7.48 -9.01
C SER A 39 -8.77 -7.07 -8.27
N ILE A 40 -8.10 -8.01 -7.60
CA ILE A 40 -6.80 -7.78 -6.95
C ILE A 40 -5.75 -7.35 -7.99
N LEU A 41 -5.64 -8.07 -9.12
CA LEU A 41 -4.65 -7.75 -10.15
C LEU A 41 -4.85 -6.34 -10.73
N ILE A 42 -6.10 -5.89 -10.89
CA ILE A 42 -6.42 -4.52 -11.30
C ILE A 42 -5.98 -3.52 -10.23
N GLY A 43 -6.34 -3.75 -8.98
CA GLY A 43 -6.03 -2.85 -7.86
C GLY A 43 -4.53 -2.64 -7.64
N ILE A 44 -3.73 -3.69 -7.76
CA ILE A 44 -2.28 -3.63 -7.50
C ILE A 44 -1.47 -3.12 -8.70
N MET A 45 -2.08 -2.94 -9.86
CA MET A 45 -1.33 -2.53 -11.06
C MET A 45 -0.64 -1.17 -10.87
N PRO A 46 -1.31 -0.09 -10.40
CA PRO A 46 -0.63 1.16 -10.09
C PRO A 46 0.41 1.00 -8.98
N PHE A 47 0.16 0.10 -8.03
CA PHE A 47 1.05 -0.20 -6.92
C PHE A 47 2.41 -0.69 -7.42
N VAL A 48 2.41 -1.73 -8.24
CA VAL A 48 3.64 -2.31 -8.79
C VAL A 48 4.30 -1.37 -9.80
N ILE A 49 3.52 -0.66 -10.62
CA ILE A 49 4.05 0.29 -11.61
C ILE A 49 4.88 1.40 -10.94
N LEU A 50 4.42 1.95 -9.80
CA LEU A 50 5.17 2.98 -9.08
C LEU A 50 6.48 2.48 -8.45
N HIS A 51 6.68 1.16 -8.38
CA HIS A 51 7.94 0.58 -7.91
C HIS A 51 8.89 0.23 -9.06
N LEU A 52 8.49 0.36 -10.33
CA LEU A 52 9.39 0.12 -11.46
C LEU A 52 10.57 1.10 -11.44
N GLY A 53 11.77 0.58 -11.70
CA GLY A 53 13.02 1.35 -11.63
C GLY A 53 13.68 1.38 -10.25
N LYS A 54 13.00 0.87 -9.22
CA LYS A 54 13.59 0.67 -7.88
C LYS A 54 14.35 -0.67 -7.79
N PRO A 55 15.14 -0.92 -6.73
CA PRO A 55 15.85 -2.19 -6.56
C PRO A 55 14.92 -3.40 -6.65
N LEU A 56 15.39 -4.50 -7.28
CA LEU A 56 14.58 -5.70 -7.52
C LEU A 56 13.81 -6.21 -6.30
N PRO A 57 14.40 -6.29 -5.08
CA PRO A 57 13.66 -6.73 -3.90
C PRO A 57 12.44 -5.86 -3.58
N GLU A 58 12.50 -4.55 -3.87
CA GLU A 58 11.39 -3.63 -3.64
C GLU A 58 10.30 -3.82 -4.69
N VAL A 59 10.67 -4.06 -5.95
CA VAL A 59 9.71 -4.36 -7.03
C VAL A 59 8.95 -5.65 -6.73
N PHE A 60 9.66 -6.74 -6.43
CA PHE A 60 9.02 -8.02 -6.09
C PHE A 60 8.27 -7.95 -4.76
N GLY A 61 8.82 -7.23 -3.77
CA GLY A 61 8.16 -6.94 -2.52
C GLY A 61 6.84 -6.20 -2.73
N SER A 62 6.79 -5.24 -3.65
CA SER A 62 5.57 -4.49 -3.96
C SER A 62 4.47 -5.36 -4.56
N LEU A 63 4.82 -6.36 -5.38
CA LEU A 63 3.86 -7.32 -5.93
C LEU A 63 3.24 -8.17 -4.82
N VAL A 64 4.07 -8.72 -3.93
CA VAL A 64 3.61 -9.54 -2.79
C VAL A 64 2.79 -8.70 -1.82
N ALA A 65 3.27 -7.51 -1.46
CA ALA A 65 2.60 -6.59 -0.56
C ALA A 65 1.26 -6.13 -1.12
N GLY A 66 1.19 -5.72 -2.38
CA GLY A 66 -0.07 -5.29 -3.01
C GLY A 66 -1.12 -6.39 -3.01
N ILE A 67 -0.73 -7.64 -3.33
CA ILE A 67 -1.66 -8.78 -3.25
C ILE A 67 -2.16 -8.96 -1.82
N PHE A 68 -1.26 -8.96 -0.84
CA PHE A 68 -1.61 -9.12 0.56
C PHE A 68 -2.54 -8.01 1.06
N LEU A 69 -2.24 -6.74 0.76
CA LEU A 69 -3.04 -5.58 1.15
C LEU A 69 -4.42 -5.60 0.49
N SER A 70 -4.52 -6.02 -0.77
CA SER A 70 -5.82 -6.21 -1.44
C SER A 70 -6.64 -7.30 -0.75
N ILE A 71 -6.02 -8.45 -0.42
CA ILE A 71 -6.69 -9.54 0.30
C ILE A 71 -7.16 -9.03 1.66
N LEU A 72 -6.29 -8.36 2.40
CA LEU A 72 -6.60 -7.80 3.72
C LEU A 72 -7.78 -6.82 3.63
N SER A 73 -7.80 -5.93 2.63
CA SER A 73 -8.91 -5.01 2.42
C SER A 73 -10.23 -5.74 2.19
N ILE A 74 -10.24 -6.76 1.32
CA ILE A 74 -11.45 -7.54 0.99
C ILE A 74 -11.94 -8.33 2.21
N GLU A 75 -11.06 -9.03 2.90
CA GLU A 75 -11.43 -9.89 4.05
C GLU A 75 -11.90 -9.08 5.26
N THR A 76 -11.34 -7.89 5.46
CA THR A 76 -11.73 -7.01 6.59
C THR A 76 -12.82 -6.01 6.22
N ASN A 77 -13.21 -5.94 4.94
CA ASN A 77 -14.07 -4.91 4.38
C ASN A 77 -13.62 -3.48 4.77
N SER A 78 -12.30 -3.26 4.81
CA SER A 78 -11.70 -2.02 5.32
C SER A 78 -10.30 -1.78 4.76
N PHE A 79 -10.04 -0.58 4.23
CA PHE A 79 -8.71 -0.18 3.78
C PHE A 79 -7.81 0.33 4.92
N TRP A 80 -8.37 0.62 6.10
CA TRP A 80 -7.62 1.20 7.22
C TRP A 80 -6.50 0.30 7.73
N TYR A 81 -6.69 -1.02 7.67
CA TYR A 81 -5.62 -1.96 8.02
C TYR A 81 -4.43 -1.85 7.07
N GLY A 82 -4.69 -1.61 5.77
CA GLY A 82 -3.64 -1.33 4.79
C GLY A 82 -2.94 0.00 5.05
N VAL A 83 -3.70 1.06 5.37
CA VAL A 83 -3.13 2.38 5.74
C VAL A 83 -2.15 2.25 6.89
N ILE A 84 -2.56 1.57 7.95
CA ILE A 84 -1.73 1.37 9.14
C ILE A 84 -0.50 0.53 8.79
N LEU A 85 -0.68 -0.62 8.13
CA LEU A 85 0.42 -1.53 7.85
C LEU A 85 1.45 -0.92 6.90
N HIS A 86 1.00 -0.40 5.75
CA HIS A 86 1.88 0.17 4.75
C HIS A 86 2.52 1.47 5.25
N GLY A 87 1.74 2.33 5.92
CA GLY A 87 2.27 3.54 6.55
C GLY A 87 3.30 3.24 7.63
N MET A 88 3.10 2.20 8.46
CA MET A 88 4.10 1.78 9.46
C MET A 88 5.39 1.27 8.82
N VAL A 89 5.32 0.51 7.73
CA VAL A 89 6.52 0.09 6.99
C VAL A 89 7.28 1.32 6.48
N ALA A 90 6.59 2.28 5.90
CA ALA A 90 7.21 3.50 5.38
C ALA A 90 7.89 4.32 6.48
N VAL A 91 7.20 4.59 7.59
CA VAL A 91 7.76 5.29 8.76
C VAL A 91 8.94 4.52 9.35
N TYR A 92 8.85 3.19 9.42
CA TYR A 92 9.94 2.35 9.92
C TYR A 92 11.18 2.42 9.03
N MET A 93 11.03 2.43 7.70
CA MET A 93 12.16 2.52 6.78
C MET A 93 12.88 3.87 6.92
N ASP A 94 12.13 4.98 7.01
CA ASP A 94 12.71 6.32 7.21
C ASP A 94 13.36 6.45 8.60
N PHE A 95 12.78 5.83 9.63
CA PHE A 95 13.39 5.73 10.95
C PHE A 95 14.70 4.93 10.90
N ALA A 96 14.68 3.74 10.28
CA ALA A 96 15.83 2.85 10.20
C ALA A 96 17.00 3.52 9.48
N VAL A 97 16.78 4.12 8.31
CA VAL A 97 17.83 4.82 7.55
C VAL A 97 18.43 6.01 8.33
N LYS A 98 17.65 6.65 9.19
CA LYS A 98 18.07 7.86 9.90
C LYS A 98 18.72 7.61 11.26
N PHE A 99 18.32 6.55 11.96
CA PHE A 99 18.65 6.35 13.38
C PHE A 99 19.26 4.99 13.70
N LEU A 100 19.26 4.02 12.77
CA LEU A 100 19.94 2.74 12.91
C LEU A 100 21.19 2.71 12.03
#